data_AF-A0A358DRW7-F1
#
_entry.id   AF-A0A358DRW7-F1
#
_cell.length_a   1.000
_cell.length_b   1.000
_cell.length_c   1.000
_cell.angle_alpha   90.00
_cell.angle_beta   90.00
_cell.angle_gamma   90.00
#
_symmetry.space_group_name_H-M   'P 1'
#
loop_
_entity.id
_entity.type
_entity.pdbx_description
1 polymer ?
#
loop_
_entity_poly.entity_id
_entity_poly.type
_entity_poly.pdbx_seq_one_letter_code
_entity_poly.pdbx_strand_id
1 'polypeptide(L)' 'MTSKSSALDHVVKDAFGEDHDLKQYRGKAVLIVNVASRCGYTPQYKGLQELHKEYSARGLQVLGFPC' A
#
# COMPACT_ATOMS: atom_id res chain seq x y z
N MET A 1 20.69 20.16 -8.09
CA MET A 1 20.49 18.75 -7.67
C MET A 1 19.02 18.56 -7.38
N THR A 2 18.24 18.02 -8.33
CA THR A 2 16.82 17.73 -8.09
C THR A 2 16.73 16.45 -7.24
N SER A 3 16.43 16.59 -5.96
CA SER A 3 16.13 15.46 -5.08
C SER A 3 14.94 14.70 -5.67
N LYS A 4 15.17 13.45 -6.12
CA LYS A 4 14.10 12.57 -6.57
C LYS A 4 13.36 12.09 -5.31
N SER A 5 12.20 12.68 -5.03
CA SER A 5 11.34 12.24 -3.92
C SER A 5 10.65 10.93 -4.30
N SER A 6 10.73 9.94 -3.41
CA SER A 6 10.04 8.66 -3.54
C SER A 6 8.66 8.72 -2.90
N ALA A 7 7.70 7.95 -3.41
CA ALA A 7 6.42 7.73 -2.73
C ALA A 7 6.59 7.15 -1.32
N LEU A 8 7.72 6.50 -1.03
CA LEU A 8 8.04 5.94 0.28
C LEU A 8 8.69 6.96 1.24
N ASP A 9 8.81 8.24 0.87
CA ASP A 9 9.42 9.27 1.73
C ASP A 9 8.42 9.97 2.65
N HIS A 10 7.14 9.56 2.61
CA HIS A 10 6.05 10.18 3.34
C HIS A 10 5.68 9.41 4.62
N VAL A 11 5.25 10.16 5.63
CA VAL A 11 4.49 9.64 6.78
C VAL A 11 3.01 9.86 6.48
N VAL A 12 2.21 8.80 6.62
CA VAL A 12 0.76 8.82 6.41
C VAL A 12 0.03 8.47 7.69
N LYS A 13 -1.28 8.71 7.74
CA LYS A 13 -2.12 8.18 8.82
C LYS A 13 -2.54 6.76 8.51
N ASP A 14 -2.44 5.87 9.50
CA ASP A 14 -2.97 4.52 9.39
C ASP A 14 -4.49 4.47 9.65
N ALA A 15 -5.07 3.27 9.69
CA ALA A 15 -6.51 3.08 9.92
C ALA A 15 -6.99 3.53 11.32
N PHE A 16 -6.07 3.74 12.26
CA PHE A 16 -6.35 4.23 13.62
C PHE A 16 -6.04 5.72 13.79
N GLY A 17 -5.48 6.39 12.76
CA GLY A 17 -5.12 7.80 12.80
C GLY A 17 -3.69 8.06 13.33
N GLU A 18 -2.91 7.00 13.53
CA GLU A 18 -1.53 7.07 14.01
C GLU A 18 -0.56 7.32 12.85
N ASP A 19 0.59 7.93 13.16
CA ASP A 19 1.64 8.16 12.16
C ASP A 19 2.28 6.84 11.72
N HIS A 20 2.33 6.63 10.40
CA HIS A 20 2.90 5.45 9.77
C HIS A 20 3.93 5.85 8.70
N ASP A 21 5.22 5.63 8.97
CA ASP A 21 6.31 5.98 8.05
C ASP A 21 6.44 4.95 6.92
N LEU A 22 6.21 5.38 5.67
CA LEU A 22 6.29 4.50 4.50
C LEU A 22 7.72 4.06 4.16
N LYS A 23 8.76 4.68 4.76
CA LYS A 23 10.16 4.27 4.55
C LYS A 23 10.43 2.84 4.99
N GLN A 24 9.61 2.29 5.90
CA GLN A 24 9.70 0.89 6.33
C GLN A 24 9.51 -0.12 5.18
N TYR A 25 8.94 0.31 4.05
CA TYR A 25 8.73 -0.52 2.87
C TYR A 25 9.84 -0.38 1.81
N ARG A 26 10.92 0.39 2.09
CA ARG A 26 12.05 0.47 1.15
C ARG A 26 12.68 -0.90 0.91
N GLY A 27 13.09 -1.15 -0.33
CA GLY A 27 13.62 -2.45 -0.78
C GLY A 27 12.54 -3.50 -1.07
N LYS A 28 11.26 -3.18 -0.85
CA LYS A 28 10.11 -4.03 -1.21
C LYS A 28 9.45 -3.52 -2.49
N ALA A 29 8.77 -4.42 -3.20
CA ALA A 29 7.82 -4.02 -4.23
C ALA A 29 6.53 -3.57 -3.51
N VAL A 30 6.08 -2.34 -3.74
CA VAL A 30 4.92 -1.77 -3.04
C VAL A 30 3.81 -1.47 -4.03
N LEU A 31 2.66 -2.12 -3.84
CA LEU A 31 1.42 -1.87 -4.58
C LEU A 31 0.51 -0.98 -3.72
N ILE A 32 0.40 0.29 -4.10
CA ILE A 32 -0.48 1.28 -3.47
C ILE A 32 -1.81 1.27 -4.22
N VAL A 33 -2.92 1.05 -3.52
CA VAL A 33 -4.26 0.96 -4.12
C VAL A 33 -5.22 1.89 -3.41
N ASN A 34 -5.88 2.76 -4.16
CA ASN A 34 -7.05 3.48 -3.65
C ASN A 34 -8.24 2.50 -3.59
N VAL A 35 -8.79 2.29 -2.40
CA VAL A 35 -9.86 1.31 -2.17
C VAL A 35 -11.14 1.98 -1.73
N ALA A 36 -12.28 1.36 -2.01
CA ALA A 36 -13.58 1.82 -1.55
C ALA A 36 -14.43 0.60 -1.16
N SER A 37 -15.21 0.72 -0.09
CA SER A 37 -16.05 -0.38 0.43
C SER A 37 -17.38 -0.51 -0.33
N ARG A 38 -17.86 0.57 -0.96
CA ARG A 38 -19.16 0.65 -1.67
C ARG A 38 -18.97 1.01 -3.15
N CYS A 39 -18.04 0.34 -3.84
CA CYS A 39 -17.78 0.53 -5.25
C CYS A 39 -18.01 -0.77 -6.03
N GLY A 40 -18.33 -0.69 -7.33
CA GLY A 40 -18.47 -1.88 -8.19
C GLY A 40 -17.20 -2.74 -8.25
N TYR A 41 -16.04 -2.17 -7.89
CA TYR A 41 -14.75 -2.86 -7.83
C TYR A 41 -14.41 -3.46 -6.47
N THR A 42 -15.28 -3.38 -5.44
CA THR A 42 -15.03 -4.02 -4.13
C THR A 42 -14.63 -5.51 -4.22
N PRO A 43 -15.13 -6.33 -5.18
CA PRO A 43 -14.65 -7.72 -5.33
C PRO A 43 -13.12 -7.86 -5.55
N GLN A 44 -12.43 -6.79 -5.98
CA GLN A 44 -10.97 -6.78 -6.17
C GLN A 44 -10.18 -7.05 -4.89
N TYR A 45 -10.76 -6.80 -3.70
CA TYR A 45 -10.11 -7.10 -2.42
C TYR A 45 -9.63 -8.55 -2.34
N LYS A 46 -10.40 -9.49 -2.89
CA LYS A 46 -10.02 -10.91 -2.94
C LYS A 46 -8.74 -11.12 -3.75
N GLY A 47 -8.66 -10.54 -4.94
CA GLY A 47 -7.46 -10.62 -5.79
C GLY A 47 -6.24 -9.94 -5.15
N LEU A 48 -6.43 -8.80 -4.48
CA LEU A 48 -5.35 -8.13 -3.74
C LEU A 48 -4.83 -8.97 -2.57
N GLN A 49 -5.73 -9.66 -1.86
CA GLN A 49 -5.35 -10.59 -0.78
C GLN A 49 -4.61 -11.81 -1.31
N GLU A 50 -5.06 -12.40 -2.41
CA GLU A 50 -4.41 -13.54 -3.07
C GLU A 50 -3.00 -13.15 -3.55
N LEU A 51 -2.87 -11.99 -4.20
CA LEU A 51 -1.57 -11.46 -4.65
C LEU A 51 -0.62 -11.25 -3.47
N HIS A 52 -1.08 -10.65 -2.38
CA HIS A 52 -0.26 -10.47 -1.18
C HIS A 52 0.14 -11.82 -0.57
N LYS A 53 -0.79 -12.77 -0.47
CA LYS A 53 -0.52 -14.12 0.05
C LYS A 53 0.56 -14.84 -0.77
N GLU A 54 0.51 -14.71 -2.09
CA GLU A 54 1.45 -15.38 -3.00
C GLU A 54 2.85 -14.72 -3.01
N TYR A 55 2.92 -13.39 -2.99
CA TYR A 55 4.18 -12.67 -3.24
C TYR A 55 4.78 -11.95 -2.02
N SER A 56 4.12 -11.94 -0.85
CA SER A 56 4.65 -11.25 0.34
C SER A 56 6.01 -11.81 0.80
N ALA A 57 6.20 -13.12 0.75
CA ALA A 57 7.49 -13.76 1.05
C ALA A 57 8.60 -13.37 0.05
N ARG A 58 8.24 -12.90 -1.14
CA ARG A 58 9.15 -12.39 -2.18
C ARG A 58 9.33 -10.87 -2.11
N GLY A 59 8.77 -10.22 -1.09
CA GLY A 59 8.91 -8.79 -0.85
C GLY A 59 7.81 -7.91 -1.45
N LEU A 60 6.66 -8.46 -1.86
CA LEU A 60 5.49 -7.63 -2.20
C LEU A 60 4.79 -7.11 -0.94
N GLN A 61 4.38 -5.85 -0.94
CA GLN A 61 3.48 -5.25 0.06
C GLN A 61 2.32 -4.55 -0.64
N VAL A 62 1.10 -4.80 -0.17
CA VAL A 62 -0.12 -4.15 -0.70
C VAL A 62 -0.62 -3.17 0.36
N LEU A 63 -0.70 -1.89 0.01
CA LEU A 63 -1.14 -0.81 0.89
C LEU A 63 -2.47 -0.23 0.36
N GLY A 64 -3.54 -0.37 1.14
CA GLY A 64 -4.86 0.14 0.79
C GLY A 64 -5.11 1.52 1.41
N PHE A 65 -5.46 2.50 0.57
CA PHE A 65 -5.82 3.86 0.97
C PHE A 65 -7.30 4.13 0.65
N PRO A 66 -8.19 4.21 1.65
CA PRO A 66 -9.61 4.48 1.41
C PRO A 66 -9.86 5.87 0.78
N CYS A 67 -10.81 5.97 -0.16
CA CYS A 67 -11.28 7.23 -0.76
C CYS A 67 -12.79 7.19 -1.05
#